data_AF-A0A345QUJ4-F1
#
_entry.id   AF-A0A345QUJ4-F1
#
_cell.length_a   1.000
_cell.length_b   1.000
_cell.length_c   1.000
_cell.angle_alpha   90.00
_cell.angle_beta   90.00
_cell.angle_gamma   90.00
#
_symmetry.space_group_name_H-M   'P 1'
#
loop_
_entity.id
_entity.type
_entity.pdbx_description
1 polymer ?
#
loop_
_entity_poly.entity_id
_entity_poly.type
_entity_poly.pdbx_seq_one_letter_code
_entity_poly.pdbx_strand_id
1 'polypeptide(L)'
;MTPEEIMRNLARDDIFPKAAMAEARARREEMVPIFVDLVSHLARQSIPEMKDSDLMALIPIFHMLGEWQDPRAYRPLVQMLARPTSVIDHLLGDAVTETSFRVIAGTFDGDLQPLFDVIENKKADEFARTALMSALVLIAQLHLTQRPVIEDYFRTFRQRCPKASSDVLTGWMDAVADLGLEDMSETVRVVFDTGLIPKNYYDFGHFLEDLGATLDANGSPVNRRYQNSLITDAIEDLSKWHCYSDAFLTQQNIRKVSNDLRVAPWTEAFKHPTVPVGRNDPCPCGSGKKFKKCCLY
;
A
#
# COMPACT_ATOMS: atom_id res chain seq x y z
N MET A 1 -26.92 -1.84 -10.35
CA MET A 1 -26.82 -1.43 -8.92
C MET A 1 -26.59 0.08 -8.82
N THR A 2 -27.12 0.77 -7.81
CA THR A 2 -26.79 2.18 -7.50
C THR A 2 -25.33 2.33 -7.05
N PRO A 3 -24.70 3.53 -7.11
CA PRO A 3 -23.32 3.69 -6.63
C PRO A 3 -23.14 3.27 -5.16
N GLU A 4 -24.12 3.56 -4.30
CA GLU A 4 -24.12 3.16 -2.90
C GLU A 4 -24.25 1.64 -2.71
N GLU A 5 -25.03 0.96 -3.54
CA GLU A 5 -25.08 -0.51 -3.56
C GLU A 5 -23.76 -1.13 -4.02
N ILE A 6 -23.12 -0.54 -5.04
CA ILE A 6 -21.81 -0.98 -5.52
C ILE A 6 -20.77 -0.87 -4.39
N MET A 7 -20.67 0.30 -3.73
CA MET A 7 -19.74 0.50 -2.63
C MET A 7 -19.98 -0.47 -1.47
N ARG A 8 -21.25 -0.68 -1.07
CA ARG A 8 -21.60 -1.67 -0.04
C ARG A 8 -21.18 -3.09 -0.42
N ASN A 9 -21.32 -3.46 -1.69
CA ASN A 9 -20.94 -4.80 -2.16
C ASN A 9 -19.43 -4.97 -2.32
N LEU A 10 -18.69 -3.89 -2.64
CA LEU A 10 -17.21 -3.89 -2.66
C LEU A 10 -16.63 -4.04 -1.25
N ALA A 11 -17.32 -3.52 -0.23
CA ALA A 11 -16.93 -3.60 1.18
C ALA A 11 -17.20 -4.97 1.84
N ARG A 12 -17.68 -5.96 1.08
CA ARG A 12 -17.96 -7.30 1.61
C ARG A 12 -16.67 -8.08 1.84
N ASP A 13 -16.62 -8.79 2.96
CA ASP A 13 -15.48 -9.57 3.40
C ASP A 13 -15.80 -11.07 3.55
N ASP A 14 -16.91 -11.51 2.93
CA ASP A 14 -17.41 -12.89 2.92
C ASP A 14 -17.39 -13.52 1.52
N ILE A 15 -17.15 -12.71 0.48
CA ILE A 15 -17.09 -13.11 -0.92
C ILE A 15 -16.15 -12.20 -1.71
N PHE A 16 -15.49 -12.74 -2.75
CA PHE A 16 -14.80 -11.92 -3.74
C PHE A 16 -15.82 -11.02 -4.49
N PRO A 17 -15.71 -9.68 -4.46
CA PRO A 17 -16.77 -8.78 -4.93
C PRO A 17 -16.84 -8.63 -6.47
N LYS A 18 -16.66 -9.73 -7.21
CA LYS A 18 -16.63 -9.77 -8.68
C LYS A 18 -17.82 -9.08 -9.35
N ALA A 19 -19.04 -9.32 -8.85
CA ALA A 19 -20.24 -8.71 -9.41
C ALA A 19 -20.26 -7.18 -9.21
N ALA A 20 -19.83 -6.70 -8.04
CA ALA A 20 -19.76 -5.27 -7.74
C ALA A 20 -18.69 -4.57 -8.60
N MET A 21 -17.54 -5.23 -8.79
CA MET A 21 -16.49 -4.74 -9.69
C MET A 21 -16.98 -4.67 -11.14
N ALA A 22 -17.72 -5.67 -11.63
CA ALA A 22 -18.28 -5.66 -12.97
C ALA A 22 -19.33 -4.54 -13.17
N GLU A 23 -20.21 -4.32 -12.18
CA GLU A 23 -21.18 -3.22 -12.19
C GLU A 23 -20.49 -1.85 -12.14
N ALA A 24 -19.44 -1.70 -11.33
CA ALA A 24 -18.63 -0.49 -11.29
C ALA A 24 -17.93 -0.22 -12.64
N ARG A 25 -17.40 -1.26 -13.30
CA ARG A 25 -16.81 -1.16 -14.65
C ARG A 25 -17.82 -0.64 -15.67
N ALA A 26 -19.07 -1.10 -15.61
CA ALA A 26 -20.14 -0.64 -16.50
C ALA A 26 -20.56 0.82 -16.24
N ARG A 27 -20.21 1.38 -15.08
CA ARG A 27 -20.56 2.75 -14.64
C ARG A 27 -19.33 3.60 -14.31
N ARG A 28 -18.22 3.37 -15.02
CA ARG A 28 -16.90 3.99 -14.78
C ARG A 28 -16.97 5.48 -14.48
N GLU A 29 -17.60 6.30 -15.32
CA GLU A 29 -17.63 7.76 -15.14
C GLU A 29 -18.32 8.21 -13.86
N GLU A 30 -19.32 7.44 -13.39
CA GLU A 30 -20.00 7.71 -12.13
C GLU A 30 -19.18 7.24 -10.92
N MET A 31 -18.44 6.14 -11.08
CA MET A 31 -17.70 5.50 -9.98
C MET A 31 -16.30 6.08 -9.76
N VAL A 32 -15.58 6.52 -10.80
CA VAL A 32 -14.25 7.14 -10.67
C VAL A 32 -14.20 8.23 -9.62
N PRO A 33 -15.07 9.27 -9.61
CA PRO A 33 -14.99 10.32 -8.58
C PRO A 33 -15.20 9.78 -7.16
N ILE A 34 -16.06 8.78 -6.98
CA ILE A 34 -16.32 8.14 -5.68
C ILE A 34 -15.08 7.37 -5.21
N PHE A 35 -14.44 6.63 -6.11
CA PHE A 35 -13.24 5.86 -5.81
C PHE A 35 -12.04 6.76 -5.50
N VAL A 36 -11.87 7.84 -6.27
CA VAL A 36 -10.83 8.84 -6.04
C VAL A 36 -11.05 9.58 -4.72
N ASP A 37 -12.29 9.89 -4.36
CA ASP A 37 -12.64 10.51 -3.07
C ASP A 37 -12.29 9.58 -1.90
N LEU A 38 -12.65 8.28 -1.99
CA LEU A 38 -12.28 7.29 -0.98
C LEU A 38 -10.76 7.23 -0.77
N VAL A 39 -9.99 7.08 -1.84
CA VAL A 39 -8.51 7.05 -1.77
C VAL A 39 -7.98 8.34 -1.16
N SER A 40 -8.53 9.50 -1.57
CA SER A 40 -8.12 10.81 -1.05
C SER A 40 -8.39 10.96 0.46
N HIS A 41 -9.49 10.41 0.96
CA HIS A 41 -9.83 10.41 2.38
C HIS A 41 -8.91 9.48 3.18
N LEU A 42 -8.76 8.23 2.74
CA LEU A 42 -7.89 7.25 3.40
C LEU A 42 -6.42 7.70 3.41
N ALA A 43 -5.97 8.38 2.35
CA ALA A 43 -4.65 8.98 2.26
C ALA A 43 -4.38 10.07 3.32
N ARG A 44 -5.40 10.57 4.04
CA ARG A 44 -5.27 11.64 5.06
C ARG A 44 -5.70 11.23 6.46
N GLN A 45 -6.55 10.23 6.58
CA GLN A 45 -7.04 9.75 7.88
C GLN A 45 -5.94 9.10 8.72
N SER A 46 -6.13 9.11 10.04
CA SER A 46 -5.44 8.23 10.97
C SER A 46 -6.17 6.88 11.05
N ILE A 47 -5.46 5.81 11.39
CA ILE A 47 -6.02 4.44 11.47
C ILE A 47 -7.33 4.38 12.28
N PRO A 48 -7.46 5.02 13.46
CA PRO A 48 -8.71 4.96 14.23
C PRO A 48 -9.93 5.64 13.58
N GLU A 49 -9.73 6.48 12.57
CA GLU A 49 -10.80 7.19 11.85
C GLU A 49 -11.28 6.42 10.60
N MET A 50 -10.54 5.39 10.18
CA MET A 50 -10.84 4.58 9.01
C MET A 50 -11.98 3.62 9.34
N LYS A 51 -12.97 3.53 8.45
CA LYS A 51 -14.07 2.58 8.60
C LYS A 51 -13.66 1.24 8.00
N ASP A 52 -14.03 0.14 8.65
CA ASP A 52 -13.78 -1.20 8.14
C ASP A 52 -14.34 -1.38 6.72
N SER A 53 -15.52 -0.82 6.43
CA SER A 53 -16.12 -0.86 5.08
C SER A 53 -15.24 -0.21 4.01
N ASP A 54 -14.58 0.89 4.35
CA ASP A 54 -13.73 1.65 3.45
C ASP A 54 -12.43 0.88 3.17
N LEU A 55 -11.87 0.26 4.22
CA LEU A 55 -10.70 -0.61 4.12
C LEU A 55 -10.97 -1.87 3.28
N MET A 56 -12.12 -2.52 3.49
CA MET A 56 -12.50 -3.71 2.71
C MET A 56 -12.69 -3.38 1.22
N ALA A 57 -13.26 -2.22 0.91
CA ALA A 57 -13.46 -1.79 -0.48
C ALA A 57 -12.17 -1.31 -1.17
N LEU A 58 -11.13 -0.95 -0.41
CA LEU A 58 -9.94 -0.29 -0.94
C LEU A 58 -9.18 -1.16 -1.96
N ILE A 59 -8.90 -2.43 -1.68
CA ILE A 59 -8.10 -3.27 -2.58
C ILE A 59 -8.78 -3.46 -3.95
N PRO A 60 -10.07 -3.82 -4.04
CA PRO A 60 -10.81 -3.81 -5.31
C PRO A 60 -10.73 -2.46 -6.03
N ILE A 61 -10.99 -1.36 -5.31
CA ILE A 61 -11.00 -0.01 -5.87
C ILE A 61 -9.63 0.39 -6.43
N PHE A 62 -8.56 0.12 -5.67
CA PHE A 62 -7.19 0.40 -6.04
C PHE A 62 -6.81 -0.26 -7.37
N HIS A 63 -7.15 -1.54 -7.54
CA HIS A 63 -6.87 -2.27 -8.78
C HIS A 63 -7.76 -1.80 -9.94
N MET A 64 -9.03 -1.46 -9.67
CA MET A 64 -9.92 -0.93 -10.70
C MET A 64 -9.48 0.46 -11.21
N LEU A 65 -8.97 1.32 -10.32
CA LEU A 65 -8.37 2.60 -10.74
C LEU A 65 -7.14 2.37 -11.64
N GLY A 66 -6.32 1.36 -11.32
CA GLY A 66 -5.21 0.92 -12.17
C GLY A 66 -5.66 0.38 -13.52
N GLU A 67 -6.71 -0.44 -13.56
CA GLU A 67 -7.32 -0.96 -14.79
C GLU A 67 -7.85 0.17 -15.68
N TRP A 68 -8.53 1.14 -15.08
CA TRP A 68 -9.17 2.25 -15.77
C TRP A 68 -8.20 3.32 -16.26
N GLN A 69 -6.96 3.29 -15.76
CA GLN A 69 -5.87 4.18 -16.16
C GLN A 69 -6.30 5.66 -16.14
N ASP A 70 -7.10 6.03 -15.12
CA ASP A 70 -7.66 7.38 -15.04
C ASP A 70 -6.71 8.32 -14.30
N PRO A 71 -6.19 9.38 -14.95
CA PRO A 71 -5.18 10.25 -14.36
C PRO A 71 -5.67 11.04 -13.16
N ARG A 72 -7.00 11.14 -12.94
CA ARG A 72 -7.58 11.75 -11.74
C ARG A 72 -7.16 11.00 -10.46
N ALA A 73 -6.82 9.72 -10.57
CA ALA A 73 -6.43 8.89 -9.43
C ALA A 73 -4.96 9.03 -9.04
N TYR A 74 -4.10 9.51 -9.94
CA TYR A 74 -2.65 9.53 -9.74
C TYR A 74 -2.22 10.20 -8.44
N ARG A 75 -2.56 11.48 -8.26
CA ARG A 75 -2.10 12.26 -7.09
C ARG A 75 -2.64 11.68 -5.77
N PRO A 76 -3.93 11.32 -5.66
CA PRO A 76 -4.43 10.65 -4.46
C PRO A 76 -3.73 9.32 -4.15
N LEU A 77 -3.46 8.50 -5.16
CA LEU A 77 -2.76 7.22 -4.98
C LEU A 77 -1.30 7.44 -4.53
N VAL A 78 -0.57 8.38 -5.15
CA VAL A 78 0.79 8.75 -4.72
C VAL A 78 0.77 9.33 -3.30
N GLN A 79 -0.22 10.16 -2.95
CA GLN A 79 -0.38 10.69 -1.59
C GLN A 79 -0.62 9.56 -0.57
N MET A 80 -1.39 8.53 -0.94
CA MET A 80 -1.59 7.35 -0.10
C MET A 80 -0.28 6.59 0.12
N LEU A 81 0.53 6.38 -0.93
CA LEU A 81 1.84 5.72 -0.83
C LEU A 81 2.91 6.56 -0.10
N ALA A 82 2.66 7.86 0.11
CA ALA A 82 3.53 8.73 0.89
C ALA A 82 3.44 8.50 2.42
N ARG A 83 2.56 7.60 2.87
CA ARG A 83 2.25 7.39 4.30
C ARG A 83 3.31 6.51 4.99
N PRO A 84 3.43 6.60 6.33
CA PRO A 84 4.35 5.76 7.09
C PRO A 84 3.95 4.28 7.06
N THR A 85 4.92 3.38 7.28
CA THR A 85 4.77 1.90 7.26
C THR A 85 3.51 1.41 7.96
N SER A 86 3.26 1.80 9.22
CA SER A 86 2.08 1.35 9.96
C SER A 86 0.74 1.65 9.27
N VAL A 87 0.66 2.72 8.48
CA VAL A 87 -0.54 3.10 7.73
C VAL A 87 -0.61 2.35 6.41
N ILE A 88 0.53 2.20 5.74
CA ILE A 88 0.65 1.49 4.48
C ILE A 88 0.32 -0.01 4.65
N ASP A 89 0.87 -0.65 5.68
CA ASP A 89 0.57 -2.03 6.04
C ASP A 89 -0.93 -2.23 6.31
N HIS A 90 -1.56 -1.24 6.94
CA HIS A 90 -2.98 -1.28 7.28
C HIS A 90 -3.90 -1.07 6.06
N LEU A 91 -3.49 -0.23 5.11
CA LEU A 91 -4.30 0.10 3.93
C LEU A 91 -4.14 -0.92 2.81
N LEU A 92 -2.89 -1.28 2.48
CA LEU A 92 -2.56 -1.99 1.25
C LEU A 92 -1.97 -3.39 1.50
N GLY A 93 -1.31 -3.61 2.64
CA GLY A 93 -0.61 -4.85 2.92
C GLY A 93 0.29 -5.28 1.74
N ASP A 94 0.11 -6.51 1.27
CA ASP A 94 0.91 -7.06 0.16
C ASP A 94 0.72 -6.31 -1.18
N ALA A 95 -0.37 -5.55 -1.37
CA ALA A 95 -0.58 -4.77 -2.59
C ALA A 95 0.45 -3.67 -2.81
N VAL A 96 1.15 -3.25 -1.75
CA VAL A 96 2.26 -2.30 -1.83
C VAL A 96 3.35 -2.83 -2.77
N THR A 97 3.78 -4.07 -2.57
CA THR A 97 4.91 -4.65 -3.30
C THR A 97 4.49 -5.38 -4.57
N GLU A 98 3.28 -5.94 -4.59
CA GLU A 98 2.78 -6.80 -5.67
C GLU A 98 2.17 -6.01 -6.84
N THR A 99 1.41 -4.93 -6.58
CA THR A 99 0.59 -4.28 -7.62
C THR A 99 0.68 -2.76 -7.69
N SER A 100 1.16 -2.09 -6.63
CA SER A 100 1.16 -0.62 -6.60
C SER A 100 1.91 0.03 -7.76
N PHE A 101 3.04 -0.54 -8.19
CA PHE A 101 3.79 0.01 -9.32
C PHE A 101 2.99 0.03 -10.63
N ARG A 102 2.16 -0.99 -10.87
CA ARG A 102 1.30 -1.10 -12.07
C ARG A 102 0.13 -0.13 -11.99
N VAL A 103 -0.45 0.03 -10.80
CA VAL A 103 -1.55 0.99 -10.55
C VAL A 103 -1.07 2.43 -10.71
N ILE A 104 0.10 2.77 -10.16
CA ILE A 104 0.67 4.11 -10.27
C ILE A 104 1.10 4.41 -11.71
N ALA A 105 1.80 3.49 -12.38
CA ALA A 105 2.18 3.68 -13.78
C ALA A 105 0.96 3.82 -14.70
N GLY A 106 -0.09 3.01 -14.47
CA GLY A 106 -1.32 3.05 -15.27
C GLY A 106 -2.10 4.35 -15.09
N THR A 107 -2.00 5.00 -13.93
CA THR A 107 -2.70 6.26 -13.66
C THR A 107 -1.83 7.49 -13.92
N PHE A 108 -0.58 7.34 -14.36
CA PHE A 108 0.38 8.43 -14.50
C PHE A 108 -0.18 9.66 -15.25
N ASP A 109 -0.12 10.83 -14.62
CA ASP A 109 -0.69 12.07 -15.16
C ASP A 109 0.28 12.91 -16.02
N GLY A 110 1.51 12.44 -16.19
CA GLY A 110 2.57 13.13 -16.93
C GLY A 110 3.61 13.85 -16.07
N ASP A 111 3.40 13.99 -14.76
CA ASP A 111 4.34 14.65 -13.84
C ASP A 111 5.02 13.65 -12.91
N LEU A 112 6.35 13.52 -13.04
CA LEU A 112 7.17 12.62 -12.24
C LEU A 112 7.45 13.14 -10.83
N GLN A 113 7.32 14.45 -10.59
CA GLN A 113 7.79 15.07 -9.35
C GLN A 113 7.17 14.46 -8.08
N PRO A 114 5.87 14.12 -8.02
CA PRO A 114 5.30 13.44 -6.85
C PRO A 114 5.96 12.11 -6.50
N LEU A 115 6.41 11.36 -7.51
CA LEU A 115 7.09 10.08 -7.28
C LEU A 115 8.45 10.32 -6.64
N PHE A 116 9.22 11.27 -7.16
CA PHE A 116 10.50 11.66 -6.59
C PHE A 116 10.33 12.14 -5.14
N ASP A 117 9.35 13.01 -4.88
CA ASP A 117 9.09 13.53 -3.54
C ASP A 117 8.82 12.41 -2.52
N VAL A 118 8.04 11.40 -2.90
CA VAL A 118 7.76 10.24 -2.01
C VAL A 118 8.97 9.34 -1.86
N ILE A 119 9.67 9.02 -2.96
CA ILE A 119 10.87 8.18 -2.92
C ILE A 119 11.97 8.81 -2.05
N GLU A 120 12.10 10.14 -2.04
CA GLU A 120 13.07 10.87 -1.21
C GLU A 120 12.59 11.06 0.25
N ASN A 121 11.29 10.88 0.52
CA ASN A 121 10.72 11.06 1.85
C ASN A 121 11.06 9.91 2.82
N LYS A 122 11.96 10.17 3.76
CA LYS A 122 12.39 9.20 4.80
C LYS A 122 11.29 8.78 5.79
N LYS A 123 10.14 9.46 5.79
CA LYS A 123 8.99 9.10 6.63
C LYS A 123 7.97 8.23 5.91
N ALA A 124 8.06 8.13 4.58
CA ALA A 124 7.24 7.22 3.80
C ALA A 124 7.74 5.79 3.99
N ASP A 125 6.82 4.85 3.87
CA ASP A 125 7.13 3.42 3.93
C ASP A 125 8.20 3.01 2.90
N GLU A 126 9.12 2.14 3.32
CA GLU A 126 10.27 1.76 2.49
C GLU A 126 9.85 0.89 1.29
N PHE A 127 8.85 0.02 1.44
CA PHE A 127 8.31 -0.78 0.34
C PHE A 127 7.46 0.05 -0.62
N ALA A 128 6.73 1.05 -0.12
CA ALA A 128 6.07 2.01 -0.99
C ALA A 128 7.09 2.78 -1.84
N ARG A 129 8.21 3.20 -1.25
CA ARG A 129 9.29 3.90 -1.97
C ARG A 129 9.91 3.02 -3.05
N THR A 130 10.17 1.74 -2.78
CA THR A 130 10.68 0.81 -3.81
C THR A 130 9.63 0.51 -4.89
N ALA A 131 8.35 0.36 -4.52
CA ALA A 131 7.28 0.20 -5.49
C ALA A 131 7.14 1.40 -6.44
N LEU A 132 7.37 2.63 -5.95
CA LEU A 132 7.40 3.82 -6.79
C LEU A 132 8.64 3.86 -7.71
N MET A 133 9.78 3.30 -7.30
CA MET A 133 10.92 3.12 -8.20
C MET A 133 10.58 2.14 -9.33
N SER A 134 9.92 1.02 -9.03
CA SER A 134 9.39 0.11 -10.07
C SER A 134 8.34 0.79 -10.95
N ALA A 135 7.55 1.71 -10.41
CA ALA A 135 6.59 2.49 -11.22
C ALA A 135 7.33 3.40 -12.21
N LEU A 136 8.42 4.06 -11.80
CA LEU A 136 9.27 4.85 -12.69
C LEU A 136 9.86 4.00 -13.82
N VAL A 137 10.34 2.80 -13.52
CA VAL A 137 10.84 1.86 -14.55
C VAL A 137 9.74 1.56 -15.58
N LEU A 138 8.53 1.22 -15.12
CA LEU A 138 7.41 0.92 -16.01
C LEU A 138 6.95 2.15 -16.81
N ILE A 139 6.95 3.35 -16.19
CA ILE A 139 6.68 4.62 -16.88
C ILE A 139 7.74 4.88 -17.96
N ALA A 140 9.02 4.60 -17.70
CA ALA A 140 10.09 4.77 -18.69
C ALA A 140 9.92 3.84 -19.91
N GLN A 141 9.32 2.67 -19.74
CA GLN A 141 8.95 1.78 -20.85
C GLN A 141 7.75 2.30 -21.65
N LEU A 142 6.71 2.77 -20.95
CA LEU A 142 5.45 3.17 -21.56
C LEU A 142 5.52 4.59 -22.18
N HIS A 143 6.37 5.46 -21.63
CA HIS A 143 6.51 6.86 -21.99
C HIS A 143 7.98 7.18 -22.27
N LEU A 144 8.45 6.83 -23.47
CA LEU A 144 9.87 6.99 -23.88
C LEU A 144 10.41 8.42 -23.71
N THR A 145 9.55 9.45 -23.76
CA THR A 145 9.93 10.85 -23.54
C THR A 145 10.33 11.14 -22.09
N GLN A 146 9.83 10.37 -21.12
CA GLN A 146 10.16 10.51 -19.70
C GLN A 146 11.43 9.77 -19.30
N ARG A 147 11.84 8.77 -20.09
CA ARG A 147 12.97 7.90 -19.79
C ARG A 147 14.25 8.68 -19.43
N PRO A 148 14.72 9.67 -20.19
CA PRO A 148 15.95 10.39 -19.84
C PRO A 148 15.91 11.06 -18.45
N VAL A 149 14.76 11.60 -18.05
CA VAL A 149 14.58 12.24 -16.73
C VAL A 149 14.61 11.19 -15.62
N ILE A 150 14.01 10.02 -15.86
CA ILE A 150 13.96 8.91 -14.92
C ILE A 150 15.35 8.32 -14.71
N GLU A 151 16.10 8.09 -15.79
CA GLU A 151 17.46 7.56 -15.66
C GLU A 151 18.41 8.55 -14.95
N ASP A 152 18.30 9.85 -15.23
CA ASP A 152 19.06 10.89 -14.50
C ASP A 152 18.71 10.92 -13.00
N TYR A 153 17.44 10.72 -12.67
CA TYR A 153 17.00 10.58 -11.28
C TYR A 153 17.70 9.40 -10.58
N PHE A 154 17.75 8.21 -11.21
CA PHE A 154 18.44 7.06 -10.63
C PHE A 154 19.96 7.28 -10.52
N ARG A 155 20.59 7.91 -11.52
CA ARG A 155 22.02 8.30 -11.47
C ARG A 155 22.34 9.24 -10.31
N THR A 156 21.45 10.17 -10.01
CA THR A 156 21.65 11.18 -8.95
C THR A 156 21.07 10.76 -7.60
N PHE A 157 20.33 9.65 -7.51
CA PHE A 157 19.62 9.19 -6.32
C PHE A 157 20.52 9.11 -5.07
N ARG A 158 21.73 8.56 -5.19
CA ARG A 158 22.64 8.42 -4.05
C ARG A 158 23.10 9.76 -3.47
N GLN A 159 23.17 10.81 -4.28
CA GLN A 159 23.49 12.16 -3.83
C GLN A 159 22.31 12.80 -3.09
N ARG A 160 21.09 12.56 -3.60
CA ARG A 160 19.82 13.04 -3.00
C ARG A 160 19.50 12.32 -1.68
N CYS A 161 19.74 11.00 -1.65
CA CYS A 161 19.39 10.09 -0.56
C CYS A 161 20.63 9.32 -0.02
N PRO A 162 21.65 10.00 0.53
CA PRO A 162 22.90 9.34 0.95
C PRO A 162 22.72 8.32 2.08
N LYS A 163 21.66 8.48 2.88
CA LYS A 163 21.29 7.63 4.01
C LYS A 163 20.04 6.77 3.75
N ALA A 164 19.80 6.40 2.48
CA ALA A 164 18.75 5.42 2.17
C ALA A 164 19.00 4.10 2.92
N SER A 165 17.92 3.44 3.36
CA SER A 165 17.97 2.13 4.01
C SER A 165 18.37 1.04 3.02
N SER A 166 18.63 -0.17 3.52
CA SER A 166 18.92 -1.34 2.70
C SER A 166 17.79 -1.63 1.70
N ASP A 167 16.53 -1.60 2.12
CA ASP A 167 15.39 -1.92 1.25
C ASP A 167 15.25 -0.90 0.12
N VAL A 168 15.39 0.39 0.43
CA VAL A 168 15.34 1.45 -0.59
C VAL A 168 16.55 1.37 -1.54
N LEU A 169 17.71 0.99 -1.02
CA LEU A 169 18.91 0.76 -1.84
C LEU A 169 18.74 -0.44 -2.78
N THR A 170 18.09 -1.52 -2.33
CA THR A 170 17.74 -2.66 -3.16
C THR A 170 16.81 -2.23 -4.30
N GLY A 171 15.74 -1.50 -4.01
CA GLY A 171 14.85 -1.01 -5.08
C GLY A 171 15.54 -0.05 -6.07
N TRP A 172 16.50 0.76 -5.60
CA TRP A 172 17.30 1.61 -6.48
C TRP A 172 18.20 0.76 -7.40
N MET A 173 18.86 -0.25 -6.85
CA MET A 173 19.70 -1.17 -7.61
C MET A 173 18.89 -1.96 -8.64
N ASP A 174 17.73 -2.49 -8.25
CA ASP A 174 16.82 -3.19 -9.17
C ASP A 174 16.45 -2.29 -10.34
N ALA A 175 16.06 -1.04 -10.06
CA ALA A 175 15.73 -0.08 -11.11
C ALA A 175 16.92 0.28 -12.02
N VAL A 176 18.14 0.33 -11.48
CA VAL A 176 19.38 0.53 -12.27
C VAL A 176 19.58 -0.63 -13.26
N ALA A 177 19.39 -1.88 -12.80
CA ALA A 177 19.48 -3.05 -13.66
C ALA A 177 18.35 -3.07 -14.70
N ASP A 178 17.11 -2.84 -14.26
CA ASP A 178 15.90 -2.85 -15.09
C ASP A 178 15.88 -1.74 -16.17
N LEU A 179 16.57 -0.63 -15.93
CA LEU A 179 16.76 0.43 -16.93
C LEU A 179 18.00 0.23 -17.81
N GLY A 180 18.83 -0.78 -17.52
CA GLY A 180 20.04 -1.05 -18.30
C GLY A 180 21.14 0.01 -18.11
N LEU A 181 21.25 0.61 -16.92
CA LEU A 181 22.20 1.70 -16.67
C LEU A 181 23.61 1.16 -16.38
N GLU A 182 24.27 0.66 -17.42
CA GLU A 182 25.59 0.02 -17.33
C GLU A 182 26.64 0.93 -16.66
N ASP A 183 26.57 2.24 -16.93
CA ASP A 183 27.47 3.26 -16.37
C ASP A 183 27.44 3.33 -14.84
N MET A 184 26.39 2.80 -14.20
CA MET A 184 26.23 2.81 -12.75
C MET A 184 26.78 1.57 -12.05
N SER A 185 27.28 0.57 -12.77
CA SER A 185 27.73 -0.72 -12.21
C SER A 185 28.74 -0.56 -11.06
N GLU A 186 29.69 0.37 -11.19
CA GLU A 186 30.69 0.61 -10.15
C GLU A 186 30.09 1.31 -8.92
N THR A 187 29.12 2.19 -9.12
CA THR A 187 28.39 2.82 -8.01
C THR A 187 27.61 1.78 -7.22
N VAL A 188 26.99 0.81 -7.90
CA VAL A 188 26.30 -0.32 -7.26
C VAL A 188 27.29 -1.23 -6.53
N ARG A 189 28.44 -1.54 -7.14
CA ARG A 189 29.50 -2.35 -6.50
C ARG A 189 29.93 -1.76 -5.16
N VAL A 190 30.16 -0.44 -5.10
CA VAL A 190 30.53 0.25 -3.85
C VAL A 190 29.46 0.09 -2.76
N VAL A 191 28.18 0.07 -3.10
CA VAL A 191 27.09 -0.16 -2.13
C VAL A 191 27.20 -1.55 -1.49
N PHE A 192 27.56 -2.58 -2.26
CA PHE A 192 27.81 -3.93 -1.74
C PHE A 192 29.10 -4.02 -0.93
N ASP A 193 30.21 -3.47 -1.43
CA ASP A 193 31.52 -3.53 -0.78
C ASP A 193 31.52 -2.80 0.58
N THR A 194 30.72 -1.75 0.70
CA THR A 194 30.54 -1.01 1.96
C THR A 194 29.51 -1.63 2.90
N GLY A 195 28.85 -2.72 2.49
CA GLY A 195 27.89 -3.46 3.30
C GLY A 195 26.58 -2.71 3.56
N LEU A 196 26.22 -1.75 2.71
CA LEU A 196 24.96 -1.01 2.82
C LEU A 196 23.75 -1.87 2.45
N ILE A 197 23.96 -2.89 1.59
CA ILE A 197 23.01 -3.98 1.35
C ILE A 197 23.59 -5.26 1.96
N PRO A 198 22.89 -5.94 2.88
CA PRO A 198 23.37 -7.19 3.47
C PRO A 198 23.56 -8.29 2.42
N LYS A 199 24.68 -9.02 2.47
CA LYS A 199 25.04 -10.09 1.50
C LYS A 199 24.06 -11.27 1.45
N ASN A 200 23.28 -11.47 2.51
CA ASN A 200 22.23 -12.49 2.55
C ASN A 200 20.91 -12.01 1.94
N TYR A 201 20.82 -10.75 1.57
CA TYR A 201 19.65 -10.14 0.94
C TYR A 201 19.76 -10.18 -0.58
N TYR A 202 20.92 -9.77 -1.11
CA TYR A 202 21.23 -9.79 -2.53
C TYR A 202 22.74 -9.93 -2.73
N ASP A 203 23.14 -10.45 -3.89
CA ASP A 203 24.55 -10.52 -4.29
C ASP A 203 24.79 -9.67 -5.54
N PHE A 204 25.99 -9.10 -5.66
CA PHE A 204 26.36 -8.27 -6.80
C PHE A 204 26.36 -9.06 -8.12
N GLY A 205 26.59 -10.37 -8.08
CA GLY A 205 26.48 -11.25 -9.25
C GLY A 205 25.07 -11.24 -9.84
N HIS A 206 24.03 -11.36 -9.01
CA HIS A 206 22.64 -11.29 -9.48
C HIS A 206 22.32 -9.95 -10.14
N PHE A 207 22.83 -8.84 -9.59
CA PHE A 207 22.69 -7.52 -10.22
C PHE A 207 23.29 -7.50 -11.64
N LEU A 208 24.48 -8.08 -11.83
CA LEU A 208 25.11 -8.15 -13.15
C LEU A 208 24.33 -9.06 -14.12
N GLU A 209 23.74 -10.14 -13.63
CA GLU A 209 22.89 -11.02 -14.43
C GLU A 209 21.63 -10.28 -14.91
N ASP A 210 20.92 -9.59 -14.01
CA ASP A 210 19.72 -8.80 -14.33
C ASP A 210 20.03 -7.64 -15.29
N LEU A 211 21.15 -6.93 -15.05
CA LEU A 211 21.63 -5.87 -15.91
C LEU A 211 21.97 -6.40 -17.31
N GLY A 212 22.74 -7.49 -17.39
CA GLY A 212 23.12 -8.13 -18.64
C GLY A 212 21.91 -8.56 -19.45
N ALA A 213 20.93 -9.20 -18.80
CA ALA A 213 19.71 -9.64 -19.47
C ALA A 213 18.87 -8.46 -20.00
N THR A 214 18.88 -7.32 -19.30
CA THR A 214 18.22 -6.08 -19.76
C THR A 214 18.95 -5.44 -20.94
N LEU A 215 20.29 -5.43 -20.93
CA LEU A 215 21.11 -4.95 -22.05
C LEU A 215 20.92 -5.81 -23.30
N ASP A 216 20.89 -7.13 -23.15
CA ASP A 216 20.60 -8.08 -24.24
C ASP A 216 19.19 -7.87 -24.83
N ALA A 217 18.25 -7.36 -24.03
CA ALA A 217 16.91 -6.96 -24.44
C ALA A 217 16.81 -5.49 -24.91
N ASN A 218 17.93 -4.88 -25.33
CA ASN A 218 18.01 -3.50 -25.81
C ASN A 218 17.50 -2.45 -24.79
N GLY A 219 17.75 -2.66 -23.50
CA GLY A 219 17.39 -1.72 -22.44
C GLY A 219 15.91 -1.76 -22.02
N SER A 220 15.18 -2.80 -22.45
CA SER A 220 13.85 -3.12 -21.91
C SER A 220 13.99 -4.07 -20.72
N PRO A 221 13.39 -3.78 -19.55
CA PRO A 221 13.45 -4.69 -18.42
C PRO A 221 12.81 -6.03 -18.76
N VAL A 222 13.52 -7.10 -18.39
CA VAL A 222 13.13 -8.49 -18.59
C VAL A 222 12.65 -9.16 -17.30
N ASN A 223 12.79 -8.48 -16.17
CA ASN A 223 12.37 -8.95 -14.86
C ASN A 223 10.89 -9.36 -14.91
N ARG A 224 10.57 -10.52 -14.32
CA ARG A 224 9.22 -11.09 -14.27
C ARG A 224 8.18 -10.09 -13.74
N ARG A 225 8.60 -9.18 -12.85
CA ARG A 225 7.79 -8.08 -12.32
C ARG A 225 7.10 -7.27 -13.41
N TYR A 226 7.73 -7.02 -14.55
CA TYR A 226 7.18 -6.18 -15.62
C TYR A 226 6.48 -6.97 -16.74
N GLN A 227 6.50 -8.30 -16.71
CA GLN A 227 5.88 -9.14 -17.75
C GLN A 227 4.38 -8.89 -17.90
N ASN A 228 3.69 -8.63 -16.78
CA ASN A 228 2.25 -8.34 -16.78
C ASN A 228 1.93 -6.85 -17.03
N SER A 229 2.94 -5.99 -17.23
CA SER A 229 2.82 -4.55 -17.52
C SER A 229 1.73 -3.85 -16.69
N LEU A 230 0.83 -3.08 -17.30
CA LEU A 230 -0.32 -2.45 -16.64
C LEU A 230 -1.41 -3.46 -16.26
N ILE A 231 -2.27 -3.10 -15.31
CA ILE A 231 -3.47 -3.89 -15.01
C ILE A 231 -4.47 -3.69 -16.18
N THR A 232 -4.91 -4.79 -16.77
CA THR A 232 -5.90 -4.79 -17.87
C THR A 232 -7.22 -5.43 -17.49
N ASP A 233 -7.22 -6.30 -16.48
CA ASP A 233 -8.43 -6.84 -15.85
C ASP A 233 -8.20 -7.01 -14.34
N ALA A 234 -8.71 -6.05 -13.54
CA ALA A 234 -8.59 -6.07 -12.09
C ALA A 234 -9.30 -7.27 -11.47
N ILE A 235 -10.38 -7.77 -12.09
CA ILE A 235 -11.11 -8.94 -11.59
C ILE A 235 -10.25 -10.19 -11.78
N GLU A 236 -9.64 -10.35 -12.95
CA GLU A 236 -8.76 -11.48 -13.21
C GLU A 236 -7.53 -11.45 -12.30
N ASP A 237 -6.88 -10.29 -12.17
CA ASP A 237 -5.70 -10.13 -11.31
C ASP A 237 -6.02 -10.45 -9.85
N LEU A 238 -7.09 -9.87 -9.29
CA LEU A 238 -7.46 -10.09 -7.90
C LEU A 238 -7.97 -11.51 -7.63
N SER A 239 -8.63 -12.16 -8.60
CA SER A 239 -9.15 -13.53 -8.40
C SER A 239 -8.05 -14.56 -8.07
N LYS A 240 -6.79 -14.24 -8.36
CA LYS A 240 -5.62 -15.10 -8.09
C LYS A 240 -5.08 -14.93 -6.67
N TRP A 241 -5.55 -13.93 -5.92
CA TRP A 241 -5.05 -13.64 -4.58
C TRP A 241 -5.59 -14.62 -3.54
N HIS A 242 -4.73 -15.01 -2.60
CA HIS A 242 -5.08 -15.99 -1.56
C HIS A 242 -6.29 -15.55 -0.72
N CYS A 243 -6.41 -14.24 -0.42
CA CYS A 243 -7.54 -13.69 0.33
C CYS A 243 -8.90 -13.82 -0.37
N TYR A 244 -8.91 -14.06 -1.69
CA TYR A 244 -10.11 -14.30 -2.49
C TYR A 244 -10.30 -15.77 -2.89
N SER A 245 -9.46 -16.67 -2.36
CA SER A 245 -9.65 -18.11 -2.56
C SER A 245 -10.84 -18.64 -1.74
N ASP A 246 -11.57 -19.61 -2.30
CA ASP A 246 -12.69 -20.26 -1.62
C ASP A 246 -12.29 -20.85 -0.26
N ALA A 247 -11.07 -21.40 -0.18
CA ALA A 247 -10.52 -21.98 1.04
C ALA A 247 -10.35 -20.91 2.14
N PHE A 248 -9.81 -19.74 1.79
CA PHE A 248 -9.63 -18.64 2.72
C PHE A 248 -10.98 -18.08 3.20
N LEU A 249 -11.88 -17.77 2.26
CA LEU A 249 -13.20 -17.21 2.58
C LEU A 249 -14.03 -18.18 3.45
N THR A 250 -13.98 -19.48 3.14
CA THR A 250 -14.63 -20.52 3.97
C THR A 250 -14.06 -20.52 5.39
N GLN A 251 -12.74 -20.50 5.53
CA GLN A 251 -12.10 -20.46 6.84
C GLN A 251 -12.44 -19.18 7.61
N GLN A 252 -12.48 -18.04 6.93
CA GLN A 252 -12.84 -16.75 7.53
C GLN A 252 -14.29 -16.75 8.01
N ASN A 253 -15.22 -17.27 7.22
CA ASN A 253 -16.63 -17.41 7.61
C ASN A 253 -16.80 -18.34 8.82
N ILE A 254 -16.08 -19.47 8.86
CA ILE A 254 -16.07 -20.35 10.04
C ILE A 254 -15.53 -19.61 11.26
N ARG A 255 -14.46 -18.81 11.12
CA ARG A 255 -13.90 -18.01 12.23
C ARG A 255 -14.88 -16.94 12.72
N LYS A 256 -15.59 -16.25 11.82
CA LYS A 256 -16.62 -15.25 12.19
C LYS A 256 -17.78 -15.92 12.92
N VAL A 257 -18.35 -16.98 12.35
CA VAL A 257 -19.42 -17.76 13.02
C VAL A 257 -18.95 -18.29 14.37
N SER A 258 -17.72 -18.80 14.46
CA SER A 258 -17.13 -19.23 15.73
C SER A 258 -16.94 -18.09 16.72
N ASN A 259 -16.53 -16.90 16.27
CA ASN A 259 -16.42 -15.71 17.12
C ASN A 259 -17.79 -15.20 17.58
N ASP A 260 -18.80 -15.18 16.72
CA ASP A 260 -20.18 -14.84 17.05
C ASP A 260 -20.78 -15.83 18.06
N LEU A 261 -20.48 -17.12 17.91
CA LEU A 261 -20.84 -18.17 18.87
C LEU A 261 -20.00 -18.14 20.15
N ARG A 262 -18.78 -17.59 20.10
CA ARG A 262 -17.87 -17.34 21.22
C ARG A 262 -18.09 -15.98 21.87
N VAL A 263 -19.08 -15.20 21.44
CA VAL A 263 -19.69 -14.18 22.29
C VAL A 263 -20.40 -14.94 23.42
N ALA A 264 -19.59 -15.40 24.38
CA ALA A 264 -20.07 -15.95 25.61
C ALA A 264 -21.00 -14.91 26.27
N PRO A 265 -22.03 -15.33 27.02
CA PRO A 265 -22.99 -14.44 27.70
C PRO A 265 -22.38 -13.60 28.84
N TRP A 266 -21.12 -13.17 28.70
CA TRP A 266 -20.37 -12.34 29.64
C TRP A 266 -20.25 -10.88 29.21
N THR A 267 -21.00 -10.44 28.18
CA THR A 267 -21.23 -9.01 27.90
C THR A 267 -22.41 -8.43 28.68
N GLU A 268 -22.99 -9.18 29.64
CA GLU A 268 -23.77 -8.59 30.72
C GLU A 268 -22.85 -8.27 31.92
N ALA A 269 -22.68 -6.98 32.17
CA ALA A 269 -22.22 -6.35 33.41
C ALA A 269 -20.72 -6.43 33.79
N PHE A 270 -19.94 -5.50 33.23
CA PHE A 270 -19.09 -4.66 34.10
C PHE A 270 -19.85 -3.39 34.51
N LYS A 271 -21.05 -3.56 35.08
CA LYS A 271 -21.57 -2.55 36.01
C LYS A 271 -20.74 -2.74 37.27
N HIS A 272 -19.84 -1.81 37.57
CA HIS A 272 -19.32 -1.70 38.93
C HIS A 272 -20.51 -1.76 39.90
N PRO A 273 -20.58 -2.72 40.83
CA PRO A 273 -21.71 -2.85 41.75
C PRO A 273 -21.80 -1.66 42.71
N THR A 274 -20.80 -0.79 42.72
CA THR A 274 -20.77 0.44 43.51
C THR A 274 -21.19 1.61 42.65
N VAL A 275 -22.25 2.31 43.10
CA VAL A 275 -22.65 3.63 42.59
C VAL A 275 -21.39 4.50 42.47
N PRO A 276 -21.14 5.16 41.32
CA PRO A 276 -19.98 6.02 41.16
C PRO A 276 -20.02 7.12 42.23
N VAL A 277 -19.08 7.07 43.16
CA VAL A 277 -19.04 8.01 44.29
C VAL A 277 -18.56 9.36 43.78
N GLY A 278 -19.37 10.39 43.99
CA GLY A 278 -19.03 11.74 43.58
C GLY A 278 -17.81 12.25 44.34
N ARG A 279 -16.98 13.08 43.70
CA ARG A 279 -15.74 13.63 44.28
C ARG A 279 -15.97 14.32 45.65
N ASN A 280 -17.17 14.81 45.94
CA ASN A 280 -17.54 15.46 47.20
C ASN A 280 -18.35 14.59 48.17
N ASP A 281 -18.73 13.37 47.80
CA ASP A 281 -19.55 12.47 48.60
C ASP A 281 -18.75 11.87 49.77
N PRO A 282 -19.42 11.33 50.81
CA PRO A 282 -18.76 10.60 51.88
C PRO A 282 -17.92 9.43 51.33
N CYS A 283 -16.69 9.29 51.82
CA CYS A 283 -15.78 8.29 51.32
C CYS A 283 -16.20 6.87 51.77
N PRO A 284 -16.29 5.89 50.85
CA PRO A 284 -16.79 4.56 51.17
C PRO A 284 -15.84 3.72 52.04
N CYS A 285 -14.62 4.19 52.34
CA CYS A 285 -13.70 3.50 53.26
C CYS A 285 -14.07 3.67 54.75
N GLY A 286 -15.15 4.39 55.07
CA GLY A 286 -15.63 4.57 56.45
C GLY A 286 -14.88 5.65 57.24
N SER A 287 -14.01 6.44 56.60
CA SER A 287 -13.22 7.48 57.28
C SER A 287 -14.00 8.71 57.75
N GLY A 288 -15.26 8.86 57.33
CA GLY A 288 -16.08 10.05 57.59
C GLY A 288 -15.68 11.30 56.80
N LYS A 289 -14.66 11.23 55.92
CA LYS A 289 -14.20 12.35 55.08
C LYS A 289 -14.86 12.31 53.69
N LYS A 290 -14.85 13.45 52.96
CA LYS A 290 -15.23 13.48 51.53
C LYS A 290 -14.25 12.67 50.69
N PHE A 291 -14.72 11.99 49.63
CA PHE A 291 -13.91 11.09 48.79
C PHE A 291 -12.61 11.73 48.29
N LYS A 292 -12.69 12.97 47.78
CA LYS A 292 -11.49 13.73 47.35
C LYS A 292 -10.46 13.96 48.45
N LYS A 293 -10.82 13.97 49.73
CA LYS A 293 -9.86 14.22 50.83
C LYS A 293 -9.39 12.94 51.50
N CYS A 294 -9.69 11.77 50.93
CA CYS A 294 -9.40 10.49 51.57
C CYS A 294 -8.72 9.48 50.64
N CYS A 295 -9.37 9.09 49.54
CA CYS A 295 -8.91 7.98 48.71
C CYS A 295 -8.66 8.37 47.24
N LEU A 296 -8.74 9.67 46.93
CA LEU A 296 -8.42 10.21 45.61
C LEU A 296 -7.00 10.79 45.52
N TYR A 297 -6.25 10.75 46.63
CA TYR A 297 -4.85 11.18 46.75
C TYR A 297 -4.10 10.23 47.67
#